data_AF-D7T3Y8-F1
#
_entry.id   AF-D7T3Y8-F1
#
_cell.length_a   1.000
_cell.length_b   1.000
_cell.length_c   1.000
_cell.angle_alpha   90.00
_cell.angle_beta   90.00
_cell.angle_gamma   90.00
#
_symmetry.space_group_name_H-M   'P 1'
#
loop_
_entity.id
_entity.type
_entity.pdbx_description
1 polymer ?
#
loop_
_entity_poly.entity_id
_entity_poly.type
_entity_poly.pdbx_seq_one_letter_code
_entity_poly.pdbx_strand_id
1 'polypeptide(L)' 'MDAQAWKKALYRAKLKNLEEKKVKRIESPLVRYNEFDQPVCRVCDVILKSESLWDAHQASRKHHEVMLTVLVML' A
#
# COMPACT_ATOMS: atom_id res chain seq x y z
N MET A 1 2.24 -36.65 -9.16
CA MET A 1 3.00 -35.38 -9.07
C MET A 1 3.93 -35.48 -7.87
N ASP A 2 5.23 -35.34 -8.07
CA ASP A 2 6.23 -35.46 -7.00
C ASP A 2 6.09 -34.34 -5.95
N ALA A 3 6.05 -34.71 -4.67
CA ALA A 3 5.94 -33.78 -3.55
C ALA A 3 7.05 -32.70 -3.55
N GLN A 4 8.22 -33.03 -4.11
CA GLN A 4 9.35 -32.11 -4.24
C GLN A 4 9.10 -31.02 -5.29
N ALA A 5 8.41 -31.35 -6.39
CA ALA A 5 8.06 -30.39 -7.43
C ALA A 5 7.03 -29.35 -6.90
N TRP A 6 6.04 -29.80 -6.13
CA TRP A 6 5.05 -28.92 -5.48
C TRP A 6 5.70 -27.91 -4.53
N LYS A 7 6.58 -28.36 -3.63
CA LYS A 7 7.29 -27.47 -2.69
C LYS A 7 8.10 -26.40 -3.42
N LYS A 8 8.79 -26.78 -4.50
CA LYS A 8 9.58 -25.86 -5.33
C LYS A 8 8.70 -24.83 -6.05
N ALA A 9 7.54 -25.25 -6.56
CA ALA A 9 6.57 -24.36 -7.19
C ALA A 9 6.00 -23.34 -6.21
N LEU A 10 5.61 -23.77 -5.00
CA LEU A 10 5.10 -22.89 -3.95
C LEU A 10 6.12 -21.83 -3.53
N TYR A 11 7.39 -22.24 -3.35
CA TYR A 11 8.46 -21.32 -2.99
C TYR A 11 8.69 -20.25 -4.06
N ARG A 12 8.73 -20.65 -5.34
CA ARG A 12 8.84 -19.72 -6.47
C ARG A 12 7.65 -18.76 -6.55
N ALA A 13 6.43 -19.25 -6.32
CA ALA A 13 5.23 -18.41 -6.29
C ALA A 13 5.29 -17.37 -5.15
N LYS A 14 5.84 -17.75 -3.99
CA LYS A 14 6.05 -16.84 -2.86
C LYS A 14 7.07 -15.74 -3.20
N LEU A 15 8.19 -16.09 -3.83
CA LEU A 15 9.21 -15.12 -4.27
C LEU A 15 8.64 -14.14 -5.30
N LYS A 16 7.92 -14.64 -6.31
CA LYS A 16 7.28 -13.80 -7.32
C LYS A 16 6.27 -12.85 -6.70
N ASN A 17 5.44 -13.32 -5.76
CA ASN A 17 4.49 -12.46 -5.04
C ASN A 17 5.18 -11.36 -4.22
N LEU A 18 6.31 -11.66 -3.57
CA LEU A 18 7.09 -10.66 -2.83
C LEU A 18 7.65 -9.59 -3.77
N GLU A 19 8.13 -9.97 -4.95
CA GLU A 19 8.64 -9.04 -5.96
C GLU A 19 7.53 -8.18 -6.57
N GLU A 20 6.40 -8.79 -6.92
CA GLU A 20 5.22 -8.08 -7.43
C GLU A 20 4.68 -7.06 -6.42
N LYS A 21 4.73 -7.36 -5.12
CA LYS A 21 4.37 -6.39 -4.07
C LYS A 21 5.33 -5.21 -3.99
N LYS A 22 6.64 -5.42 -4.20
CA LYS A 22 7.61 -4.31 -4.21
C LYS A 22 7.39 -3.37 -5.38
N VAL A 23 7.10 -3.91 -6.57
CA VAL A 23 6.85 -3.12 -7.79
C VAL A 23 5.55 -2.32 -7.70
N LYS A 24 4.56 -2.79 -6.93
CA LYS A 24 3.25 -2.13 -6.78
C LYS A 24 3.17 -1.12 -5.64
N ARG A 25 4.30 -0.83 -4.98
CA ARG A 25 4.31 0.16 -3.89
C ARG A 25 3.93 1.55 -4.37
N ILE A 26 3.18 2.25 -3.54
CA ILE A 26 2.78 3.63 -3.81
C ILE A 26 4.00 4.53 -3.62
N GLU A 27 4.44 5.16 -4.70
CA GLU A 27 5.51 6.16 -4.68
C GLU A 27 4.93 7.55 -4.44
N SER A 28 4.49 7.82 -3.20
CA SER A 28 3.97 9.14 -2.80
C SER A 28 4.57 9.57 -1.46
N PRO A 29 4.99 10.84 -1.30
CA PRO A 29 5.49 11.36 -0.03
C PRO A 29 4.40 11.37 1.07
N LEU A 30 3.13 11.33 0.66
CA LEU A 30 1.99 11.30 1.56
C LEU A 30 1.69 9.91 2.10
N VAL A 31 2.37 8.88 1.59
CA VAL A 31 2.20 7.49 2.04
C VAL A 31 3.41 7.06 2.85
N ARG A 32 3.15 6.37 3.97
CA ARG A 32 4.13 5.57 4.70
C ARG A 32 3.64 4.13 4.75
N TYR A 33 4.53 3.18 5.03
CA TYR A 33 4.12 1.82 5.32
C TYR A 33 4.35 1.52 6.80
N ASN A 34 3.39 0.88 7.45
CA ASN A 34 3.51 0.46 8.84
C ASN A 34 4.32 -0.84 8.97
N GLU A 35 4.47 -1.34 10.20
CA GLU A 35 5.18 -2.60 10.49
C GLU A 35 4.55 -3.85 9.83
N PHE A 36 3.28 -3.76 9.43
CA PHE A 36 2.55 -4.82 8.72
C PHE A 36 2.61 -4.68 7.20
N ASP A 37 3.47 -3.79 6.68
CA ASP A 37 3.62 -3.51 5.26
C ASP A 37 2.32 -2.97 4.63
N GLN A 38 1.48 -2.28 5.40
CA GLN A 38 0.25 -1.66 4.91
C GLN A 38 0.46 -0.16 4.63
N PRO A 39 -0.06 0.36 3.51
CA PRO A 39 0.04 1.78 3.20
C PRO A 39 -0.86 2.60 4.13
N VAL A 40 -0.28 3.65 4.70
CA VAL A 40 -0.92 4.61 5.60
C VAL A 40 -0.77 6.00 5.00
N CYS A 41 -1.89 6.70 4.82
CA CYS A 41 -1.88 8.11 4.44
C CYS A 41 -1.43 8.96 5.63
N ARG A 42 -0.34 9.71 5.51
CA ARG A 42 0.22 10.57 6.57
C ARG A 42 -0.70 11.72 6.95
N VAL A 43 -1.51 12.20 6.00
CA VAL A 43 -2.39 13.35 6.21
C VAL A 43 -3.67 12.94 6.92
N CYS A 44 -4.25 11.82 6.52
CA CYS A 44 -5.49 11.32 7.13
C CYS A 44 -5.24 10.38 8.32
N ASP A 45 -4.01 9.91 8.49
CA ASP A 45 -3.61 8.81 9.40
C ASP A 45 -4.51 7.57 9.30
N VAL A 46 -4.87 7.18 8.07
CA VAL A 46 -5.69 5.99 7.79
C VAL A 46 -4.90 4.93 7.04
N ILE A 47 -5.12 3.68 7.42
CA ILE A 47 -4.59 2.50 6.72
C ILE A 47 -5.47 2.22 5.49
N LEU A 48 -4.87 2.10 4.32
CA LEU A 48 -5.53 1.66 3.10
C LEU A 48 -5.58 0.13 3.05
N LYS A 49 -6.72 -0.43 2.64
CA LYS A 49 -6.90 -1.89 2.53
C LYS A 49 -6.05 -2.52 1.42
N SER A 50 -5.70 -1.73 0.40
CA SER A 50 -4.83 -2.12 -0.70
C SER A 50 -4.24 -0.88 -1.37
N GLU A 51 -3.12 -1.07 -2.07
CA GLU A 51 -2.41 0.01 -2.75
C GLU A 51 -3.26 0.66 -3.85
N SER A 52 -4.07 -0.14 -4.55
CA SER A 52 -4.97 0.32 -5.61
C SER A 52 -6.06 1.29 -5.13
N LEU A 53 -6.31 1.40 -3.83
CA LEU A 53 -7.27 2.37 -3.27
C LEU A 53 -6.66 3.76 -3.09
N TRP A 54 -5.36 3.93 -3.34
CA TRP A 54 -4.67 5.20 -3.14
C TRP A 54 -5.24 6.33 -3.98
N ASP A 55 -5.45 6.11 -5.28
CA ASP A 55 -5.98 7.15 -6.18
C ASP A 55 -7.40 7.58 -5.77
N ALA A 56 -8.25 6.60 -5.43
CA ALA A 56 -9.60 6.88 -4.93
C ALA A 56 -9.58 7.60 -3.58
N HIS A 57 -8.63 7.27 -2.70
CA HIS A 57 -8.46 7.93 -1.41
C HIS A 57 -8.06 9.39 -1.58
N GLN A 58 -7.08 9.69 -2.44
CA GLN A 58 -6.63 11.05 -2.72
C GLN A 58 -7.78 11.92 -3.24
N ALA A 59 -8.58 11.39 -4.17
CA ALA A 59 -9.73 12.09 -4.74
C ALA A 59 -10.92 12.25 -3.79
N SER A 60 -10.87 11.66 -2.58
CA SER A 60 -11.98 11.70 -1.64
C SER A 60 -12.15 13.09 -1.02
N ARG A 61 -13.40 13.52 -0.82
CA ARG A 61 -13.73 14.81 -0.17
C ARG A 61 -13.04 14.94 1.18
N LYS A 62 -13.08 13.88 1.99
CA LYS A 62 -12.46 13.84 3.31
C LYS A 62 -10.95 14.11 3.24
N HIS A 63 -10.25 13.54 2.27
CA HIS A 63 -8.82 13.79 2.11
C HIS A 63 -8.55 15.27 1.79
N HIS A 64 -9.30 15.85 0.85
CA HIS A 64 -9.18 17.27 0.51
C HIS A 64 -9.51 18.21 1.70
N GLU A 65 -10.54 17.90 2.49
CA GLU A 65 -10.91 18.70 3.67
C GLU A 65 -9.78 18.73 4.70
N VAL A 66 -9.15 17.58 4.97
CA VAL A 66 -8.01 17.51 5.90
C VAL A 66 -6.80 18.26 5.33
N MET A 67 -6.51 18.11 4.03
CA MET A 67 -5.43 18.85 3.36
C MET A 67 -5.60 20.37 3.47
N LEU A 68 -6.81 20.87 3.21
CA LEU A 68 -7.12 22.30 3.36
C LEU A 68 -6.96 22.76 4.80
N THR A 69 -7.42 21.95 5.77
CA THR A 69 -7.28 22.26 7.20
C THR A 69 -5.82 22.31 7.64
N VAL A 70 -4.99 21.37 7.18
CA VAL A 70 -3.55 21.35 7.50
C VAL A 70 -2.83 22.56 6.91
N LEU A 71 -3.20 22.98 5.69
CA LEU A 71 -2.58 24.12 5.02
C LEU A 71 -2.85 25.45 5.76
N VAL A 72 -4.03 25.63 6.35
CA VAL A 72 -4.38 26.89 7.06
C VAL A 72 -3.83 26.96 8.50
N MET A 73 -3.20 25.90 8.98
CA MET A 73 -2.57 25.83 10.31
C MET A 73 -1.04 26.04 10.28
N LEU A 74 -0.46 26.25 9.09
CA LEU A 74 0.95 26.57 8.86
C LEU A 74 1.11 28.05 8.51
#